data_AF-A0A3D4WFW7-F1
#
_entry.id   AF-A0A3D4WFW7-F1
#
_cell.length_a   1.000
_cell.length_b   1.000
_cell.length_c   1.000
_cell.angle_alpha   90.00
_cell.angle_beta   90.00
_cell.angle_gamma   90.00
#
_symmetry.space_group_name_H-M   'P 1'
#
loop_
_entity.id
_entity.type
_entity.pdbx_description
1 polymer ?
#
loop_
_entity_poly.entity_id
_entity_poly.type
_entity_poly.pdbx_seq_one_letter_code
_entity_poly.pdbx_strand_id
1 'polypeptide(L)'
;MANHHVLDSHGADISGEDTWQALATEQLPDGIALSNLTLLELLHKQEKVDVLVPLADLLNADGKLANGLLEQVFDILKQHSSRLGVWITSNTDADALAEVKDFLLTQDLIVIHVPSFVDGRGFSFAQTLRQLGYEGEIRMAGAFGRDQIAYLLRAGATSFVLNEHDAKSDISQAFTALASSYDGRNAAALPMFAKQSEPSVAQL
;
A
#
# COMPACT_ATOMS: atom_id res chain seq x y z
N MET A 1 -13.02 6.76 -18.30
CA MET A 1 -12.04 6.01 -17.51
C MET A 1 -10.89 6.95 -17.29
N ALA A 2 -10.63 7.36 -16.05
CA ALA A 2 -9.47 8.20 -15.77
C ALA A 2 -8.22 7.37 -16.05
N ASN A 3 -7.37 7.85 -16.96
CA ASN A 3 -6.10 7.21 -17.28
C ASN A 3 -5.20 7.36 -16.06
N HIS A 4 -5.16 6.32 -15.23
CA HIS A 4 -4.28 6.27 -14.08
C HIS A 4 -3.01 5.53 -14.48
N HIS A 5 -1.89 5.99 -13.93
CA HIS A 5 -0.57 5.43 -14.13
C HIS A 5 -0.10 4.81 -12.81
N VAL A 6 0.41 3.59 -12.87
CA VAL A 6 1.06 2.92 -11.75
C VAL A 6 2.56 3.18 -11.87
N LEU A 7 3.12 3.86 -10.87
CA LEU A 7 4.55 4.13 -10.79
C LEU A 7 5.20 3.26 -9.70
N ASP A 8 6.41 2.78 -9.96
CA ASP A 8 7.23 2.10 -8.96
C ASP A 8 7.92 3.09 -8.00
N SER A 9 8.68 2.58 -7.05
CA SER A 9 9.44 3.38 -6.08
C SER A 9 10.55 4.27 -6.67
N HIS A 10 10.90 4.09 -7.94
CA HIS A 10 11.86 4.93 -8.67
C HIS A 10 11.15 5.94 -9.60
N GLY A 11 9.82 5.92 -9.65
CA GLY A 11 9.01 6.75 -10.53
C GLY A 11 8.95 6.23 -11.97
N ALA A 12 9.32 4.97 -12.22
CA ALA A 12 9.13 4.32 -13.51
C ALA A 12 7.66 3.89 -13.67
N ASP A 13 7.09 4.14 -14.84
CA ASP A 13 5.72 3.72 -15.16
C ASP A 13 5.66 2.22 -15.46
N ILE A 14 4.98 1.48 -14.59
CA ILE A 14 4.78 0.03 -14.65
C ILE A 14 3.33 -0.33 -15.01
N SER A 15 2.53 0.62 -15.48
CA SER A 15 1.11 0.38 -15.82
C SER A 15 0.91 -0.72 -16.86
N GLY A 16 1.88 -0.95 -17.74
CA GLY A 16 1.84 -2.02 -18.73
C GLY A 16 2.10 -3.42 -18.17
N GLU A 17 2.72 -3.51 -16.99
CA GLU A 17 3.01 -4.76 -16.27
C GLU A 17 1.99 -5.02 -15.16
N ASP A 18 1.19 -4.01 -14.79
CA ASP A 18 0.18 -4.10 -13.74
C ASP A 18 -1.08 -4.83 -14.21
N THR A 19 -1.16 -6.12 -13.90
CA THR A 19 -2.23 -7.04 -14.36
C THR A 19 -3.35 -7.28 -13.34
N TRP A 20 -3.34 -6.55 -12.23
CA TRP A 20 -4.29 -6.73 -11.14
C TRP A 20 -5.73 -6.45 -11.57
N GLN A 21 -6.66 -7.28 -11.10
CA GLN A 21 -8.09 -7.12 -11.32
C GLN A 21 -8.80 -7.00 -9.97
N ALA A 22 -9.68 -6.02 -9.85
CA ALA A 22 -10.42 -5.79 -8.62
C ALA A 22 -11.67 -6.65 -8.59
N LEU A 23 -11.76 -7.51 -7.59
CA LEU A 23 -12.99 -8.20 -7.28
C LEU A 23 -13.75 -7.35 -6.25
N ALA A 24 -14.66 -6.53 -6.77
CA ALA A 24 -15.44 -5.60 -5.98
C ALA A 24 -16.87 -6.12 -5.79
N THR A 25 -17.34 -6.14 -4.54
CA THR A 25 -18.73 -6.42 -4.17
C THR A 25 -19.60 -5.17 -4.19
N GLU A 26 -18.98 -3.99 -4.04
CA GLU A 26 -19.55 -2.63 -4.05
C GLU A 26 -18.78 -1.74 -5.07
N GLN A 27 -19.15 -0.45 -5.22
CA GLN A 27 -18.46 0.47 -6.15
C GLN A 27 -16.96 0.58 -5.85
N LEU A 28 -16.13 0.32 -6.87
CA LEU A 28 -14.68 0.54 -6.82
C LEU A 28 -14.37 1.99 -6.40
N PRO A 29 -13.51 2.21 -5.41
CA PRO A 29 -13.04 3.55 -5.07
C PRO A 29 -12.35 4.21 -6.28
N ASP A 30 -12.70 5.47 -6.55
CA ASP A 30 -12.05 6.25 -7.59
C ASP A 30 -10.53 6.34 -7.34
N GLY A 31 -9.74 6.20 -8.41
CA GLY A 31 -8.28 6.28 -8.30
C GLY A 31 -7.56 4.95 -8.06
N ILE A 32 -8.29 3.83 -8.05
CA ILE A 32 -7.72 2.49 -8.15
C ILE A 32 -7.69 2.13 -9.65
N ALA A 33 -6.49 2.00 -10.24
CA ALA A 33 -6.30 1.73 -11.67
C ALA A 33 -6.63 0.28 -12.06
N LEU A 34 -7.79 -0.25 -11.66
CA LEU A 34 -8.12 -1.66 -11.82
C LEU A 34 -9.37 -1.87 -12.66
N SER A 35 -9.38 -2.98 -13.38
CA SER A 35 -10.57 -3.48 -14.06
C SER A 35 -11.46 -4.23 -13.06
N ASN A 36 -12.77 -3.97 -13.09
CA ASN A 36 -13.76 -4.73 -12.32
C ASN A 36 -13.83 -6.17 -12.83
N LEU A 37 -13.82 -7.12 -11.89
CA LEU A 37 -14.03 -8.54 -12.13
C LEU A 37 -15.05 -9.08 -11.14
N THR A 38 -16.11 -9.73 -11.62
CA THR A 38 -17.07 -10.41 -10.74
C THR A 38 -16.56 -11.79 -10.34
N LEU A 39 -17.04 -12.32 -9.21
CA LEU A 39 -16.70 -13.68 -8.78
C LEU A 39 -17.08 -14.74 -9.82
N LEU A 40 -18.19 -14.55 -10.54
CA LEU A 40 -18.62 -15.47 -11.60
C LEU A 40 -17.67 -15.45 -12.81
N GLU A 41 -17.17 -14.28 -13.19
CA GLU A 41 -16.19 -14.15 -14.27
C GLU A 41 -14.84 -14.76 -13.88
N LEU A 42 -14.40 -14.59 -12.63
CA LEU A 42 -13.19 -15.23 -12.12
C LEU A 42 -13.29 -16.76 -12.19
N LEU A 43 -14.43 -17.33 -11.78
CA LEU A 43 -14.66 -18.78 -11.79
C LEU A 43 -14.69 -19.38 -13.20
N HIS A 44 -15.12 -18.60 -14.19
CA HIS A 44 -15.18 -19.05 -15.59
C HIS A 44 -13.88 -18.79 -16.38
N LYS A 45 -12.92 -18.04 -15.83
CA LYS A 45 -11.63 -17.82 -16.48
C LYS A 45 -10.79 -19.11 -16.45
N GLN A 46 -10.27 -19.47 -17.62
CA GLN A 46 -9.37 -20.63 -17.75
C GLN A 46 -7.96 -20.32 -17.24
N GLU A 47 -7.52 -19.06 -17.34
CA GLU A 47 -6.25 -18.59 -16.83
C GLU A 47 -6.44 -17.88 -15.49
N LYS A 48 -5.55 -18.21 -14.54
CA LYS A 48 -5.51 -17.55 -13.24
C LYS A 48 -5.03 -16.11 -13.41
N VAL A 49 -5.75 -15.18 -12.78
CA VAL A 49 -5.46 -13.74 -12.80
C VAL A 49 -5.02 -13.26 -11.43
N ASP A 50 -4.39 -12.09 -11.38
CA ASP A 50 -4.07 -11.44 -10.10
C ASP A 50 -5.31 -10.72 -9.58
N VAL A 51 -5.71 -11.02 -8.36
CA VAL A 51 -6.99 -10.54 -7.82
C VAL A 51 -6.76 -9.71 -6.57
N LEU A 52 -7.34 -8.51 -6.60
CA LEU A 52 -7.38 -7.59 -5.46
C LEU A 52 -8.78 -7.60 -4.86
N VAL A 53 -8.89 -7.75 -3.54
CA VAL A 53 -10.17 -7.73 -2.81
C VAL A 53 -10.19 -6.67 -1.70
N PRO A 54 -11.36 -6.09 -1.37
CA PRO A 54 -11.48 -5.21 -0.21
C PRO A 54 -11.23 -6.00 1.08
N LEU A 55 -10.31 -5.52 1.93
CA LEU A 55 -10.06 -6.16 3.23
C LEU A 55 -11.33 -6.18 4.09
N ALA A 56 -12.15 -5.12 4.02
CA ALA A 56 -13.37 -5.00 4.80
C ALA A 56 -14.36 -6.17 4.58
N ASP A 57 -14.40 -6.73 3.36
CA ASP A 57 -15.29 -7.86 3.04
C ASP A 57 -14.79 -9.18 3.60
N LEU A 58 -13.51 -9.24 3.99
CA LEU A 58 -12.89 -10.39 4.62
C LEU A 58 -12.97 -10.31 6.15
N LEU A 59 -13.42 -9.20 6.71
CA LEU A 59 -13.53 -9.00 8.16
C LEU A 59 -14.97 -9.22 8.65
N ASN A 60 -15.10 -9.75 9.85
CA ASN A 60 -16.35 -9.79 10.60
C ASN A 60 -16.57 -8.48 11.39
N ALA A 61 -17.70 -8.39 12.10
CA ALA A 61 -18.04 -7.20 12.90
C ALA A 61 -17.04 -6.90 14.03
N ASP A 62 -16.25 -7.89 14.45
CA ASP A 62 -15.20 -7.75 15.47
C ASP A 62 -13.82 -7.40 14.87
N GLY A 63 -13.74 -7.15 13.56
CA GLY A 63 -12.48 -6.83 12.86
C GLY A 63 -11.54 -8.02 12.65
N LYS A 64 -12.04 -9.25 12.85
CA LYS A 64 -11.28 -10.50 12.62
C LYS A 64 -11.62 -11.09 11.26
N LEU A 65 -10.75 -11.94 10.73
CA LEU A 65 -11.06 -12.69 9.51
C LEU A 65 -12.37 -13.45 9.68
N ALA A 66 -13.27 -13.24 8.72
CA ALA A 66 -14.55 -13.91 8.70
C ALA A 66 -14.37 -15.42 8.46
N ASN A 67 -15.27 -16.20 9.03
CA ASN A 67 -15.26 -17.66 8.95
C ASN A 67 -16.49 -18.19 8.19
N GLY A 68 -16.56 -19.51 8.01
CA GLY A 68 -17.72 -20.16 7.40
C GLY A 68 -17.81 -19.92 5.90
N LEU A 69 -18.86 -19.24 5.42
CA LEU A 69 -19.05 -19.02 3.98
C LEU A 69 -17.96 -18.12 3.38
N LEU A 70 -17.52 -17.09 4.11
CA LEU A 70 -16.49 -16.17 3.63
C LEU A 70 -15.13 -16.86 3.51
N GLU A 71 -14.81 -17.77 4.43
CA GLU A 71 -13.62 -18.62 4.35
C GLU A 71 -13.65 -19.52 3.10
N GLN A 72 -14.80 -20.13 2.78
CA GLN A 72 -14.95 -20.94 1.56
C GLN A 72 -14.79 -20.10 0.29
N VAL A 73 -15.39 -18.90 0.25
CA VAL A 73 -15.22 -17.97 -0.88
C VAL A 73 -13.75 -17.60 -1.02
N PHE A 74 -13.07 -17.34 0.09
CA PHE A 74 -11.65 -17.01 0.09
C PHE A 74 -10.76 -18.15 -0.42
N ASP A 75 -11.04 -19.39 -0.04
CA ASP A 75 -10.33 -20.56 -0.56
C ASP A 75 -10.53 -20.71 -2.08
N ILE A 76 -11.74 -20.44 -2.57
CA ILE A 76 -12.04 -20.39 -4.01
C ILE A 76 -11.20 -19.30 -4.70
N LEU A 77 -11.13 -18.10 -4.11
CA LEU A 77 -10.30 -17.01 -4.65
C LEU A 77 -8.84 -17.43 -4.76
N LYS A 78 -8.27 -18.04 -3.71
CA LYS A 78 -6.90 -18.57 -3.73
C LYS A 78 -6.69 -19.64 -4.80
N GLN A 79 -7.67 -20.50 -5.03
CA GLN A 79 -7.57 -21.56 -6.03
C GLN A 79 -7.63 -21.02 -7.46
N HIS A 80 -8.39 -19.95 -7.70
CA HIS A 80 -8.62 -19.37 -9.03
C HIS A 80 -7.77 -18.13 -9.35
N SER A 81 -6.99 -17.63 -8.38
CA SER A 81 -6.09 -16.49 -8.57
C SER A 81 -4.63 -16.93 -8.65
N SER A 82 -3.82 -16.18 -9.38
CA SER A 82 -2.36 -16.36 -9.48
C SER A 82 -1.68 -15.72 -8.28
N ARG A 83 -1.95 -14.44 -8.08
CA ARG A 83 -1.58 -13.65 -6.92
C ARG A 83 -2.82 -13.10 -6.25
N LEU A 84 -2.72 -12.89 -4.95
CA LEU A 84 -3.79 -12.32 -4.16
C LEU A 84 -3.27 -11.08 -3.45
N GLY A 85 -4.10 -10.04 -3.46
CA GLY A 85 -3.83 -8.82 -2.74
C GLY A 85 -5.10 -8.27 -2.14
N VAL A 86 -4.92 -7.31 -1.25
CA VAL A 86 -6.05 -6.63 -0.60
C VAL A 86 -5.94 -5.13 -0.75
N TRP A 87 -7.07 -4.44 -0.78
CA TRP A 87 -7.08 -2.99 -0.56
C TRP A 87 -7.71 -2.65 0.78
N ILE A 88 -7.14 -1.62 1.41
CA ILE A 88 -7.64 -1.02 2.65
C ILE A 88 -8.07 0.41 2.37
N THR A 89 -9.13 0.85 3.03
CA THR A 89 -9.64 2.22 2.93
C THR A 89 -9.48 2.93 4.27
N SER A 90 -9.69 4.24 4.30
CA SER A 90 -9.56 5.01 5.53
C SER A 90 -10.61 4.69 6.60
N ASN A 91 -11.59 3.82 6.30
CA ASN A 91 -12.57 3.31 7.27
C ASN A 91 -12.11 2.01 7.98
N THR A 92 -10.98 1.43 7.56
CA THR A 92 -10.38 0.28 8.24
C THR A 92 -9.70 0.75 9.52
N ASP A 93 -9.96 0.07 10.64
CA ASP A 93 -9.26 0.34 11.90
C ASP A 93 -7.80 -0.13 11.81
N ALA A 94 -6.86 0.65 12.35
CA ALA A 94 -5.46 0.26 12.43
C ALA A 94 -5.27 -0.97 13.33
N ASP A 95 -6.07 -1.10 14.39
CA ASP A 95 -6.02 -2.26 15.29
C ASP A 95 -6.46 -3.55 14.57
N ALA A 96 -7.39 -3.45 13.61
CA ALA A 96 -7.80 -4.58 12.78
C ALA A 96 -6.65 -5.11 11.92
N LEU A 97 -5.70 -4.26 11.49
CA LEU A 97 -4.52 -4.72 10.74
C LEU A 97 -3.61 -5.62 11.58
N ALA A 98 -3.50 -5.34 12.88
CA ALA A 98 -2.72 -6.17 13.80
C ALA A 98 -3.40 -7.52 14.03
N GLU A 99 -4.72 -7.55 14.17
CA GLU A 99 -5.52 -8.78 14.34
C GLU A 99 -5.41 -9.70 13.11
N VAL A 100 -5.32 -9.15 11.90
CA VAL A 100 -5.18 -9.93 10.65
C VAL A 100 -3.76 -9.95 10.09
N LYS A 101 -2.77 -9.64 10.91
CA LYS A 101 -1.35 -9.58 10.51
C LYS A 101 -0.92 -10.80 9.69
N ASP A 102 -1.10 -12.01 10.22
CA ASP A 102 -0.57 -13.23 9.59
C ASP A 102 -1.15 -13.43 8.19
N PHE A 103 -2.39 -12.99 7.97
CA PHE A 103 -3.01 -12.99 6.66
C PHE A 103 -2.42 -11.92 5.75
N LEU A 104 -2.25 -10.69 6.24
CA LEU A 104 -1.66 -9.59 5.46
C LEU A 104 -0.24 -9.93 4.99
N LEU A 105 0.54 -10.63 5.83
CA LEU A 105 1.89 -11.09 5.50
C LEU A 105 1.95 -12.08 4.34
N THR A 106 0.84 -12.72 3.99
CA THR A 106 0.77 -13.67 2.85
C THR A 106 0.35 -13.03 1.53
N GLN A 107 0.01 -11.74 1.53
CA GLN A 107 -0.49 -11.04 0.33
C GLN A 107 0.65 -10.51 -0.53
N ASP A 108 0.53 -10.65 -1.85
CA ASP A 108 1.54 -10.14 -2.79
C ASP A 108 1.49 -8.61 -2.91
N LEU A 109 0.29 -8.03 -2.71
CA LEU A 109 0.03 -6.60 -2.82
C LEU A 109 -0.97 -6.13 -1.75
N ILE A 110 -0.64 -5.03 -1.08
CA ILE A 110 -1.57 -4.27 -0.25
C ILE A 110 -1.73 -2.87 -0.83
N VAL A 111 -2.94 -2.54 -1.28
CA VAL A 111 -3.29 -1.20 -1.77
C VAL A 111 -3.89 -0.38 -0.63
N ILE A 112 -3.33 0.78 -0.35
CA ILE A 112 -3.85 1.75 0.60
C ILE A 112 -4.58 2.83 -0.19
N HIS A 113 -5.91 2.80 -0.16
CA HIS A 113 -6.74 3.80 -0.80
C HIS A 113 -7.04 4.95 0.16
N VAL A 114 -6.66 6.16 -0.25
CA VAL A 114 -6.83 7.40 0.51
C VAL A 114 -7.90 8.25 -0.21
N PRO A 115 -9.16 8.27 0.26
CA PRO A 115 -10.25 8.94 -0.44
C PRO A 115 -10.14 10.47 -0.37
N SER A 116 -9.49 11.00 0.67
CA SER A 116 -9.26 12.42 0.83
C SER A 116 -7.92 12.67 1.52
N PHE A 117 -7.22 13.70 1.04
CA PHE A 117 -5.89 14.13 1.49
C PHE A 117 -5.80 14.39 3.01
N VAL A 118 -6.91 14.67 3.68
CA VAL A 118 -6.93 15.14 5.08
C VAL A 118 -6.61 14.04 6.10
N ASP A 119 -6.73 12.77 5.73
CA ASP A 119 -6.82 11.71 6.75
C ASP A 119 -5.49 11.33 7.40
N GLY A 120 -4.34 11.52 6.75
CA GLY A 120 -3.01 11.11 7.27
C GLY A 120 -2.83 9.61 7.51
N ARG A 121 -3.93 8.83 7.56
CA ARG A 121 -3.98 7.39 7.85
C ARG A 121 -3.19 6.56 6.85
N GLY A 122 -3.07 7.02 5.61
CA GLY A 122 -2.26 6.32 4.60
C GLY A 122 -0.79 6.14 5.02
N PHE A 123 -0.18 7.16 5.63
CA PHE A 123 1.18 7.08 6.17
C PHE A 123 1.27 6.10 7.32
N SER A 124 0.34 6.20 8.27
CA SER A 124 0.30 5.33 9.44
C SER A 124 0.10 3.87 9.04
N PHE A 125 -0.78 3.58 8.08
CA PHE A 125 -0.99 2.21 7.60
C PHE A 125 0.25 1.65 6.92
N ALA A 126 0.92 2.40 6.03
CA ALA A 126 2.15 1.93 5.40
C ALA A 126 3.23 1.61 6.46
N GLN A 127 3.39 2.50 7.44
CA GLN A 127 4.35 2.31 8.52
C GLN A 127 3.99 1.12 9.40
N THR A 128 2.72 0.97 9.78
CA THR A 128 2.22 -0.16 10.56
C THR A 128 2.46 -1.49 9.83
N LEU A 129 2.15 -1.57 8.54
CA LEU A 129 2.41 -2.78 7.74
C LEU A 129 3.89 -3.17 7.76
N ARG A 130 4.80 -2.21 7.58
CA ARG A 130 6.24 -2.47 7.69
C ARG A 130 6.65 -2.89 9.12
N GLN A 131 6.11 -2.28 10.17
CA GLN A 131 6.36 -2.68 11.55
C GLN A 131 5.85 -4.08 11.88
N LEU A 132 4.74 -4.49 11.27
CA LEU A 132 4.22 -5.85 11.37
C LEU A 132 5.09 -6.86 10.59
N GLY A 133 6.03 -6.40 9.77
CA GLY A 133 6.95 -7.24 9.00
C GLY A 133 6.50 -7.53 7.57
N TYR A 134 5.57 -6.73 7.02
CA TYR A 134 5.15 -6.90 5.63
C TYR A 134 6.29 -6.50 4.69
N GLU A 135 6.72 -7.43 3.85
CA GLU A 135 7.81 -7.22 2.87
C GLU A 135 7.29 -7.02 1.43
N GLY A 136 6.02 -7.35 1.18
CA GLY A 136 5.40 -7.22 -0.15
C GLY A 136 5.19 -5.78 -0.61
N GLU A 137 4.50 -5.66 -1.74
CA GLU A 137 4.24 -4.37 -2.37
C GLU A 137 3.18 -3.59 -1.58
N ILE A 138 3.50 -2.36 -1.19
CA ILE A 138 2.53 -1.41 -0.61
C ILE A 138 2.26 -0.33 -1.65
N ARG A 139 1.03 -0.30 -2.17
CA ARG A 139 0.63 0.63 -3.22
C ARG A 139 -0.26 1.73 -2.67
N MET A 140 0.10 2.98 -2.94
CA MET A 140 -0.74 4.12 -2.58
C MET A 140 -1.68 4.47 -3.72
N ALA A 141 -2.97 4.60 -3.42
CA ALA A 141 -3.99 4.98 -4.40
C ALA A 141 -4.92 6.07 -3.82
N GLY A 142 -5.56 6.84 -4.71
CA GLY A 142 -6.51 7.90 -4.32
C GLY A 142 -5.92 9.30 -4.36
N ALA A 143 -6.40 10.18 -3.47
CA ALA A 143 -6.14 11.62 -3.50
C ALA A 143 -4.88 12.02 -2.70
N PHE A 144 -3.70 11.60 -3.17
CA PHE A 144 -2.41 12.08 -2.64
C PHE A 144 -1.67 12.93 -3.69
N GLY A 145 -0.89 13.91 -3.21
CA GLY A 145 -0.12 14.83 -4.05
C GLY A 145 1.32 14.36 -4.31
N ARG A 146 1.96 14.94 -5.31
CA ARG A 146 3.36 14.65 -5.69
C ARG A 146 4.35 14.91 -4.55
N ASP A 147 4.13 15.97 -3.80
CA ASP A 147 4.93 16.37 -2.64
C ASP A 147 4.93 15.32 -1.51
N GLN A 148 3.93 14.43 -1.49
CA GLN A 148 3.78 13.39 -0.47
C GLN A 148 4.46 12.08 -0.84
N ILE A 149 4.77 11.84 -2.12
CA ILE A 149 5.36 10.59 -2.61
C ILE A 149 6.62 10.25 -1.82
N ALA A 150 7.49 11.24 -1.62
CA ALA A 150 8.73 11.04 -0.89
C ALA A 150 8.49 10.62 0.59
N TYR A 151 7.50 11.21 1.25
CA TYR A 151 7.13 10.83 2.62
C TYR A 151 6.49 9.44 2.67
N LEU A 152 5.69 9.07 1.67
CA LEU A 152 5.06 7.76 1.56
C LEU A 152 6.09 6.67 1.30
N LEU A 153 7.10 6.93 0.45
CA LEU A 153 8.27 6.08 0.27
C LEU A 153 8.97 5.82 1.62
N ARG A 154 9.19 6.88 2.41
CA ARG A 154 9.80 6.76 3.74
C ARG A 154 8.94 5.96 4.72
N ALA A 155 7.61 6.08 4.62
CA ALA A 155 6.68 5.28 5.41
C ALA A 155 6.69 3.80 5.00
N GLY A 156 7.17 3.49 3.79
CA GLY A 156 7.35 2.12 3.29
C GLY A 156 6.50 1.76 2.08
N ALA A 157 5.80 2.72 1.46
CA ALA A 157 5.14 2.51 0.18
C ALA A 157 6.16 2.23 -0.94
N THR A 158 5.80 1.38 -1.89
CA THR A 158 6.69 0.92 -2.98
C THR A 158 6.12 1.18 -4.36
N SER A 159 4.83 1.51 -4.47
CA SER A 159 4.19 1.87 -5.74
C SER A 159 3.06 2.87 -5.53
N PHE A 160 2.69 3.57 -6.60
CA PHE A 160 1.82 4.75 -6.55
C PHE A 160 0.89 4.78 -7.75
N VAL A 161 -0.40 4.97 -7.51
CA VAL A 161 -1.40 5.21 -8.56
C VAL A 161 -1.61 6.71 -8.69
N LEU A 162 -1.21 7.29 -9.82
CA LEU A 162 -1.36 8.70 -10.13
C LEU A 162 -2.35 8.90 -11.28
N ASN A 163 -3.05 10.02 -11.28
CA ASN A 163 -3.84 10.42 -12.45
C ASN A 163 -2.92 10.91 -13.59
N GLU A 164 -3.44 10.94 -14.82
CA GLU A 164 -2.72 11.37 -16.03
C GLU A 164 -2.08 12.77 -15.91
N HIS A 165 -2.73 13.69 -15.19
CA HIS A 165 -2.23 15.06 -15.02
C HIS A 165 -0.94 15.07 -14.18
N ASP A 166 -0.94 14.33 -13.07
CA ASP A 166 0.20 14.27 -12.16
C ASP A 166 1.34 13.44 -12.74
N ALA A 167 1.02 12.38 -13.49
CA ALA A 167 2.00 11.53 -14.17
C ALA A 167 2.77 12.23 -15.31
N LYS A 168 2.14 13.17 -16.04
CA LYS A 168 2.76 13.88 -17.18
C LYS A 168 3.81 14.92 -16.79
N SER A 169 3.79 15.38 -15.54
CA SER A 169 4.77 16.31 -15.01
C SER A 169 6.07 15.59 -14.66
N ASP A 170 7.22 16.29 -14.56
CA ASP A 170 8.53 15.70 -14.20
C ASP A 170 8.48 15.07 -12.79
N ILE A 171 7.98 13.82 -12.73
CA ILE A 171 7.65 13.11 -11.49
C ILE A 171 8.93 12.64 -10.78
N SER A 172 10.03 12.47 -11.51
CA SER A 172 11.31 12.00 -10.98
C SER A 172 11.82 12.86 -9.82
N GLN A 173 11.50 14.17 -9.82
CA GLN A 173 11.81 15.05 -8.69
C GLN A 173 11.05 14.67 -7.41
N ALA A 174 9.80 14.22 -7.51
CA ALA A 174 9.01 13.77 -6.37
C ALA A 174 9.59 12.50 -5.72
N PHE A 175 10.20 11.62 -6.51
CA PHE A 175 10.89 10.41 -6.04
C PHE A 175 12.31 10.70 -5.53
N THR A 176 12.98 11.73 -6.08
CA THR A 176 14.38 12.06 -5.74
C THR A 176 14.51 13.09 -4.61
N ALA A 177 13.46 13.89 -4.33
CA ALA A 177 13.51 15.00 -3.36
C ALA A 177 13.98 14.61 -1.95
N LEU A 178 13.89 13.34 -1.56
CA LEU A 178 14.44 12.83 -0.29
C LEU A 178 15.71 11.99 -0.42
N ALA A 179 16.07 11.52 -1.62
CA ALA A 179 17.29 10.73 -1.85
C ALA A 179 18.55 11.50 -1.45
N SER A 180 18.56 12.84 -1.56
CA SER A 180 19.66 13.69 -1.09
C SER A 180 19.78 13.82 0.44
N SER A 181 18.84 13.26 1.20
CA SER A 181 18.80 13.33 2.67
C SER A 181 18.80 11.95 3.35
N TYR A 182 18.79 10.86 2.58
CA TYR A 182 18.62 9.50 3.06
C TYR A 182 19.80 8.62 2.62
N ASP A 183 20.95 8.80 3.28
CA ASP A 183 21.88 7.69 3.45
C ASP A 183 21.39 6.93 4.68
N GLY A 184 20.59 5.87 4.45
CA GLY A 184 19.77 5.13 5.41
C GLY A 184 20.53 4.40 6.54
N ARG A 185 21.52 5.05 7.16
CA ARG A 185 22.31 4.53 8.27
C ARG A 185 22.33 5.57 9.39
N ASN A 186 21.72 5.20 10.52
CA ASN A 186 21.70 5.89 11.81
C ASN A 186 20.80 7.15 11.93
N ALA A 187 19.61 6.95 12.51
CA ALA A 187 18.87 8.00 13.22
C ALA A 187 19.71 8.67 14.34
N ALA A 188 20.77 8.01 14.83
CA ALA A 188 21.74 8.56 15.79
C ALA A 188 22.70 9.61 15.19
N ALA A 189 22.76 9.77 13.87
CA ALA A 189 23.59 10.75 13.19
C ALA A 189 22.87 12.09 12.92
N LEU A 190 21.58 12.17 13.26
CA LEU A 190 20.85 13.44 13.20
C LEU A 190 21.44 14.40 14.25
N PRO A 191 21.78 15.66 13.89
CA PRO A 191 22.41 16.61 14.80
C PRO A 191 21.59 16.90 16.07
N MET A 192 20.29 16.61 16.04
CA MET A 192 19.40 16.76 17.20
C MET A 192 19.54 15.64 18.25
N PHE A 193 20.20 14.52 17.92
CA PHE A 193 20.38 13.34 18.80
C PHE A 193 21.83 13.03 19.16
N ALA A 194 22.81 13.81 18.67
CA ALA A 194 24.20 13.67 19.08
C ALA A 194 24.34 14.08 20.57
N LYS A 195 24.70 13.12 21.44
CA LYS A 195 24.98 13.39 22.86
C LYS A 195 26.04 14.49 22.97
N GLN A 196 25.69 15.57 23.67
CA GLN A 196 26.67 16.58 24.09
C GLN A 196 27.79 15.88 24.84
N SER A 197 29.00 15.92 24.30
CA SER A 197 30.18 15.37 24.96
C SER A 197 30.51 16.28 26.15
N GLU A 198 30.43 15.75 27.37
CA GLU A 198 30.85 16.46 28.58
C GLU A 198 32.34 16.84 28.49
N PRO A 199 32.73 18.05 28.95
CA PRO A 199 34.12 18.48 28.88
C PRO A 199 34.95 17.67 29.89
N SER A 200 35.97 16.98 29.37
CA SER A 200 36.99 16.31 30.19
C SER A 200 37.82 17.35 30.94
N VAL A 201 37.64 17.39 32.27
CA VAL A 201 38.50 18.15 33.19
C VAL A 201 39.87 17.50 33.25
N ALA A 202 40.88 18.18 32.70
CA ALA A 202 42.28 17.81 32.82
C ALA A 202 42.77 18.02 34.26
N GLN A 203 43.21 16.94 34.91
CA GLN A 203 43.94 16.99 36.18
C GLN A 203 45.43 17.21 35.88
N LEU A 204 46.01 18.24 36.51
CA LEU A 204 47.45 18.52 36.60
C LEU A 204 48.05 17.82 37.83
#